data_AF-A0A9Q0I1S0-F1
#
_entry.id   AF-A0A9Q0I1S0-F1
#
_cell.length_a   1.000
_cell.length_b   1.000
_cell.length_c   1.000
_cell.angle_alpha   90.00
_cell.angle_beta   90.00
_cell.angle_gamma   90.00
#
_symmetry.space_group_name_H-M   'P 1'
#
loop_
_entity.id
_entity.type
_entity.pdbx_description
1 polymer ?
#
loop_
_entity_poly.entity_id
_entity_poly.type
_entity_poly.pdbx_seq_one_letter_code
_entity_poly.pdbx_strand_id
1 'polypeptide(L)' 'TFGEVVKVPPDVCRIIHVRVPLQSKLTLDQLHVDKRLWDFSQRLVPRVDHALRRVGLLGPEEDTTPS' A
#
# COMPACT_ATOMS: atom_id res chain seq x y z
N THR A 1 -6.25 23.06 14.46
CA THR A 1 -5.85 21.65 14.66
C THR A 1 -6.50 20.83 13.56
N PHE A 2 -5.72 20.20 12.69
CA PHE A 2 -6.27 19.48 11.54
C PHE A 2 -6.75 18.08 11.95
N GLY A 3 -8.04 17.81 11.72
CA GLY A 3 -8.64 16.48 11.69
C GLY A 3 -9.54 16.16 12.89
N GLU A 4 -10.82 15.95 12.62
CA GLU A 4 -11.76 15.33 13.57
C GLU A 4 -11.46 13.83 13.67
N VAL A 5 -11.25 13.32 14.89
CA VAL A 5 -11.00 11.90 15.14
C VAL A 5 -12.35 11.20 15.34
N VAL A 6 -12.82 10.50 14.31
CA VAL A 6 -14.07 9.73 14.38
C VAL A 6 -13.75 8.26 14.65
N LYS A 7 -14.37 7.69 15.70
CA LYS A 7 -14.30 6.26 15.98
C LYS A 7 -15.26 5.52 15.05
N VAL A 8 -14.72 4.70 14.15
CA VAL A 8 -15.51 3.93 13.18
C VAL A 8 -15.65 2.48 13.66
N PRO A 9 -16.87 1.91 13.63
CA PRO A 9 -17.07 0.50 13.92
C PRO A 9 -16.26 -0.43 12.99
N PRO A 10 -15.73 -1.57 13.49
CA PRO A 10 -14.88 -2.46 12.70
C PRO A 10 -15.55 -3.05 11.44
N ASP A 11 -16.87 -3.26 11.48
CA ASP A 11 -17.70 -3.74 10.37
C ASP A 11 -17.81 -2.72 9.21
N VAL A 12 -17.49 -1.45 9.46
CA VAL A 12 -17.47 -0.38 8.46
C VAL A 12 -16.05 -0.13 7.96
N CYS A 13 -15.02 -0.42 8.76
CA CYS A 13 -13.62 -0.16 8.41
C CYS A 13 -13.02 -1.30 7.56
N ARG A 14 -12.92 -1.08 6.24
CA ARG A 14 -12.40 -2.09 5.29
C ARG A 14 -10.88 -2.25 5.29
N ILE A 15 -10.14 -1.33 5.90
CA ILE A 15 -8.67 -1.36 5.95
C ILE A 15 -8.23 -1.00 7.36
N ILE A 16 -7.84 -2.01 8.14
CA ILE A 16 -7.26 -1.81 9.48
C ILE A 16 -5.75 -2.03 9.36
N HIS A 17 -4.97 -0.95 9.43
CA HIS A 17 -3.52 -1.03 9.50
C HIS A 17 -3.10 -1.33 10.95
N VAL A 18 -2.92 -2.60 11.28
CA VAL A 18 -2.39 -3.03 12.59
C VAL A 18 -0.87 -3.18 12.46
N ARG A 19 -0.10 -2.26 13.08
CA ARG A 19 1.39 -2.30 13.08
C ARG A 19 1.97 -3.54 13.80
N VAL A 20 1.14 -4.26 14.54
CA VAL A 20 1.43 -5.51 15.25
C VAL A 20 0.13 -6.32 15.17
N PRO A 21 0.13 -7.64 14.92
CA PRO A 21 -1.09 -8.44 14.98
C PRO A 21 -1.55 -8.49 16.45
N LEU A 22 -2.34 -7.49 16.86
CA LEU A 22 -3.05 -7.46 18.13
C LEU A 22 -4.13 -8.55 18.19
N GLN A 23 -4.40 -9.22 17.07
CA GLN A 23 -5.18 -10.44 17.01
C GLN A 23 -4.25 -11.63 17.28
N SER A 24 -3.98 -11.91 18.55
CA SER A 24 -3.16 -13.04 19.01
C SER A 24 -3.59 -14.42 18.50
N LYS A 25 -4.79 -14.53 17.92
CA LYS A 25 -5.36 -15.75 17.36
C LYS A 25 -5.35 -15.81 15.83
N LEU A 26 -4.99 -14.72 15.14
CA LEU A 26 -5.04 -14.68 13.69
C LEU A 26 -3.70 -15.20 13.14
N THR A 27 -3.72 -16.40 12.54
CA THR A 27 -2.54 -16.95 11.88
C THR A 27 -2.33 -16.31 10.52
N LEU A 28 -1.10 -16.32 10.00
CA LEU A 28 -0.81 -15.81 8.64
C LEU A 28 -1.68 -16.49 7.57
N ASP A 29 -1.99 -17.78 7.74
CA ASP A 29 -2.84 -18.54 6.81
C ASP A 29 -4.31 -18.08 6.79
N GLN A 30 -4.77 -17.39 7.84
CA GLN A 30 -6.11 -16.81 7.92
C GLN A 30 -6.18 -15.41 7.30
N LEU A 31 -5.04 -14.79 6.98
CA LEU A 31 -4.97 -13.51 6.31
C LEU A 31 -5.11 -13.72 4.80
N HIS A 32 -6.18 -13.20 4.22
CA HIS A 32 -6.30 -13.09 2.78
C HIS A 32 -5.36 -11.99 2.29
N VAL A 33 -4.42 -12.35 1.41
CA VAL A 33 -3.63 -11.37 0.67
C VAL A 33 -4.54 -10.67 -0.32
N ASP A 34 -4.83 -9.39 -0.09
CA ASP A 34 -5.58 -8.58 -1.03
C ASP A 34 -4.72 -8.28 -2.27
N LYS A 35 -5.00 -8.99 -3.36
CA LYS A 35 -4.30 -8.83 -4.64
C LYS A 35 -4.92 -7.76 -5.54
N ARG A 36 -6.02 -7.12 -5.14
CA ARG A 36 -6.72 -6.12 -5.97
C ARG A 36 -5.86 -4.91 -6.29
N LEU A 37 -4.86 -4.62 -5.44
CA LEU A 37 -3.90 -3.57 -5.71
C LEU A 37 -3.05 -3.85 -6.96
N TRP A 38 -2.79 -5.12 -7.27
CA TRP A 38 -2.01 -5.54 -8.44
C TRP A 38 -2.76 -5.33 -9.76
N ASP A 39 -4.09 -5.29 -9.74
CA ASP A 39 -4.90 -4.97 -10.92
C ASP A 39 -4.59 -3.55 -11.46
N PHE A 40 -4.05 -2.68 -10.60
CA PHE A 40 -3.64 -1.32 -10.94
C PHE A 40 -2.15 -1.17 -11.20
N SER A 41 -1.37 -2.26 -11.25
CA SER A 41 0.08 -2.26 -11.41
C SER A 41 0.58 -1.35 -12.53
N GLN A 42 -0.07 -1.41 -13.70
CA GLN A 42 0.22 -0.57 -14.88
C GLN A 42 0.17 0.94 -14.59
N ARG A 43 -0.64 1.37 -13.61
CA ARG A 43 -0.76 2.78 -13.20
C ARG A 43 -0.03 3.09 -11.91
N LEU A 44 0.10 2.11 -11.03
CA LEU A 44 0.68 2.27 -9.70
C LEU A 44 2.20 2.31 -9.77
N VAL A 45 2.84 1.38 -10.49
CA VAL A 45 4.30 1.28 -10.57
C VAL A 45 4.92 2.59 -11.09
N PRO A 46 4.48 3.16 -12.23
CA PRO A 46 5.07 4.40 -12.74
C PRO A 46 4.91 5.59 -11.77
N ARG A 47 3.81 5.61 -10.99
CA ARG A 47 3.56 6.67 -9.99
C ARG A 47 4.44 6.52 -8.75
N VAL A 48 4.67 5.28 -8.31
CA VAL A 48 5.59 4.98 -7.23
C VAL A 48 7.01 5.36 -7.66
N ASP A 49 7.43 4.98 -8.86
CA ASP A 49 8.74 5.33 -9.39
C ASP A 49 8.92 6.85 -9.47
N HIS A 50 7.92 7.57 -9.99
CA HIS A 50 7.92 9.03 -10.03
C HIS A 50 8.05 9.63 -8.62
N ALA A 51 7.32 9.12 -7.63
CA ALA A 51 7.41 9.59 -6.25
C ALA A 51 8.79 9.34 -5.65
N LEU A 52 9.36 8.15 -5.87
CA LEU A 52 10.68 7.76 -5.39
C LEU A 52 11.81 8.57 -6.04
N ARG A 53 11.73 8.86 -7.35
CA ARG A 53 12.68 9.76 -8.03
C ARG A 53 12.64 11.17 -7.45
N ARG A 54 11.44 11.70 -7.16
CA ARG A 54 11.28 13.02 -6.53
C ARG A 54 11.97 13.14 -5.17
N VAL A 55 12.06 12.04 -4.44
CA VAL A 55 12.74 11.99 -3.13
C VAL A 55 14.19 11.48 -3.23
N GLY A 56 14.71 11.29 -4.44
CA GLY A 56 16.09 10.83 -4.68
C GLY A 56 16.35 9.37 -4.31
N LEU A 57 15.29 8.56 -4.15
CA LEU A 57 15.38 7.14 -3.83
C LEU A 57 15.45 6.24 -5.07
N LEU A 58 15.16 6.79 -6.25
CA LEU A 58 15.34 6.13 -7.54
C LEU A 58 16.21 7.02 -8.45
N GLY A 59 17.11 6.38 -9.21
CA GLY A 59 17.94 7.04 -10.20
C GLY A 59 17.12 7.60 -11.38
N PRO A 60 17.75 8.42 -12.25
CA PRO A 60 17.11 8.86 -13.49
C PRO A 60 16.68 7.64 -14.33
N GLU A 61 15.64 7.80 -15.15
CA GLU A 61 15.14 6.71 -15.99
C GLU A 61 16.27 6.19 -16.88
N GLU A 62 16.73 4.95 -16.64
CA GLU A 62 17.46 4.22 -17.65
C GLU A 62 16.42 3.78 -18.70
N ASP A 63 16.53 4.38 -19.89
CA ASP A 63 15.81 3.97 -21.09
C ASP A 63 16.10 2.49 -21.36
N THR A 64 15.32 1.60 -20.75
CA THR A 64 15.29 0.20 -21.14
C THR A 64 14.45 0.13 -22.41
N THR A 65 15.06 0.58 -23.52
CA THR A 65 14.57 0.28 -24.86
C THR A 65 14.79 -1.22 -25.05
N PRO A 66 13.74 -2.04 -25.20
CA PRO A 66 13.93 -3.44 -25.49
C PRO A 66 14.55 -3.55 -26.90
N SER A 67 15.77 -4.07 -26.96
CA SER A 67 16.42 -4.51 -28.21
C SER A 67 15.77 -5.78 -28.74
#